data_AF-A0A371KET3-F1
#
_entry.id   AF-A0A371KET3-F1
#
_cell.length_a   1.000
_cell.length_b   1.000
_cell.length_c   1.000
_cell.angle_alpha   90.00
_cell.angle_beta   90.00
_cell.angle_gamma   90.00
#
_symmetry.space_group_name_H-M   'P 1'
#
loop_
_entity.id
_entity.type
_entity.pdbx_description
1 polymer ?
#
loop_
_entity_poly.entity_id
_entity_poly.type
_entity_poly.pdbx_seq_one_letter_code
_entity_poly.pdbx_strand_id
1 'polypeptide(L)'
;MADAPAPPTLPPLEGWVRVDDATDRPFELGPVSVVARTVVYEDAAIRERVPATADGPWRFLFASRLEIRPHTPPSKSLTKLVGKRASAGFRSRLEARGFSDVRRVESRTLRVRVGGGGDGQRDAGRDDDTRGDDATESEADVIRYAATVELAGVELAADAYLAVTPVDGEFRLTGGAYPREVRGGDGETAAALREAIDPERFREELFRVIRGVG
;
A
#
# COMPACT_ATOMS: atom_id res chain seq x y z
N MET A 1 -6.37 -20.20 18.41
CA MET A 1 -5.61 -19.09 17.81
C MET A 1 -6.24 -18.84 16.45
N ALA A 2 -6.78 -17.65 16.21
CA ALA A 2 -7.25 -17.32 14.86
C ALA A 2 -6.02 -17.33 13.95
N ASP A 3 -6.06 -18.15 12.90
CA ASP A 3 -4.98 -18.21 11.92
C ASP A 3 -4.82 -16.83 11.30
N ALA A 4 -3.59 -16.34 11.19
CA ALA A 4 -3.35 -15.02 10.61
C ALA A 4 -3.67 -15.09 9.11
N PRO A 5 -4.23 -14.03 8.50
CA PRO A 5 -4.44 -14.00 7.06
C PRO A 5 -3.14 -14.34 6.31
N ALA A 6 -3.24 -15.00 5.17
CA ALA A 6 -2.11 -15.21 4.30
C ALA A 6 -1.46 -13.85 3.94
N PRO A 7 -0.12 -13.77 3.82
CA PRO A 7 0.52 -12.52 3.45
C PRO A 7 0.02 -12.08 2.06
N PRO A 8 -0.24 -10.79 1.84
CA PRO A 8 -0.62 -10.30 0.53
C PRO A 8 0.54 -10.43 -0.46
N THR A 9 0.23 -10.65 -1.73
CA THR A 9 1.24 -10.78 -2.78
C THR A 9 1.35 -9.48 -3.56
N LEU A 10 2.57 -9.00 -3.75
CA LEU A 10 2.86 -7.87 -4.63
C LEU A 10 3.49 -8.35 -5.93
N PRO A 11 3.30 -7.64 -7.05
CA PRO A 11 4.08 -7.90 -8.25
C PRO A 11 5.57 -7.69 -7.95
N PRO A 12 6.49 -8.28 -8.75
CA PRO A 12 7.93 -8.11 -8.54
C PRO A 12 8.33 -6.62 -8.43
N LEU A 13 9.05 -6.31 -7.36
CA LEU A 13 9.52 -4.96 -7.02
C LEU A 13 11.04 -4.92 -7.09
N GLU A 14 11.59 -4.61 -8.26
CA GLU A 14 13.06 -4.50 -8.43
C GLU A 14 13.60 -3.30 -7.63
N GLY A 15 14.64 -3.53 -6.83
CA GLY A 15 15.25 -2.49 -5.99
C GLY A 15 14.52 -2.19 -4.67
N TRP A 16 13.44 -2.92 -4.37
CA TRP A 16 12.71 -2.79 -3.11
C TRP A 16 13.04 -3.91 -2.13
N VAL A 17 13.08 -3.56 -0.86
CA VAL A 17 13.31 -4.50 0.24
C VAL A 17 12.11 -4.51 1.18
N ARG A 18 11.69 -5.71 1.59
CA ARG A 18 10.65 -5.83 2.62
C ARG A 18 11.24 -5.47 3.97
N VAL A 19 10.71 -4.43 4.61
CA VAL A 19 11.19 -3.92 5.90
C VAL A 19 10.29 -4.30 7.07
N ASP A 20 9.03 -4.68 6.79
CA ASP A 20 8.05 -5.05 7.81
C ASP A 20 7.06 -6.10 7.30
N ASP A 21 6.59 -6.97 8.21
CA ASP A 21 5.50 -7.95 8.04
C ASP A 21 4.81 -8.11 9.40
N ALA A 22 3.62 -7.53 9.52
CA ALA A 22 2.90 -7.43 10.78
C ALA A 22 1.44 -7.85 10.62
N THR A 23 0.93 -8.55 11.63
CA THR A 23 -0.51 -8.84 11.77
C THR A 23 -1.07 -8.02 12.92
N ASP A 24 -2.06 -7.19 12.64
CA ASP A 24 -2.74 -6.36 13.63
C ASP A 24 -4.27 -6.52 13.55
N ARG A 25 -4.97 -5.95 14.53
CA ARG A 25 -6.45 -5.83 14.53
C ARG A 25 -6.80 -4.37 14.36
N PRO A 26 -6.97 -3.86 13.14
CA PRO A 26 -7.08 -2.43 12.91
C PRO A 26 -8.35 -1.84 13.50
N PHE A 27 -9.40 -2.64 13.71
CA PHE A 27 -10.58 -2.26 14.50
C PHE A 27 -11.46 -3.45 14.88
N GLU A 28 -12.20 -3.27 15.97
CA GLU A 28 -13.31 -4.13 16.42
C GLU A 28 -14.58 -3.27 16.55
N LEU A 29 -15.72 -3.74 16.02
CA LEU A 29 -17.00 -3.05 16.04
C LEU A 29 -18.15 -4.03 16.32
N GLY A 30 -18.57 -4.08 17.59
CA GLY A 30 -19.58 -5.03 18.04
C GLY A 30 -19.12 -6.47 17.82
N PRO A 31 -19.89 -7.33 17.14
CA PRO A 31 -19.47 -8.70 16.86
C PRO A 31 -18.45 -8.81 15.71
N VAL A 32 -18.11 -7.69 15.04
CA VAL A 32 -17.21 -7.69 13.88
C VAL A 32 -15.79 -7.34 14.29
N SER A 33 -14.83 -8.24 14.04
CA SER A 33 -13.40 -7.96 14.16
C SER A 33 -12.73 -8.01 12.80
N VAL A 34 -11.79 -7.10 12.55
CA VAL A 34 -10.92 -7.16 11.38
C VAL A 34 -9.53 -7.57 11.83
N VAL A 35 -8.94 -8.53 11.11
CA VAL A 35 -7.52 -8.87 11.22
C VAL A 35 -6.86 -8.45 9.93
N ALA A 36 -5.77 -7.69 10.02
CA ALA A 36 -5.01 -7.24 8.87
C ALA A 36 -3.59 -7.77 8.94
N ARG A 37 -3.13 -8.44 7.88
CA ARG A 37 -1.71 -8.74 7.70
C ARG A 37 -1.13 -7.79 6.66
N THR A 38 -0.16 -6.98 7.07
CA THR A 38 0.43 -5.91 6.27
C THR A 38 1.92 -6.20 6.06
N VAL A 39 2.37 -6.05 4.82
CA VAL A 39 3.80 -6.04 4.45
C VAL A 39 4.17 -4.65 3.95
N VAL A 40 5.36 -4.17 4.34
CA VAL A 40 5.89 -2.86 3.93
C VAL A 40 7.22 -3.04 3.22
N TYR A 41 7.38 -2.29 2.13
CA TYR A 41 8.59 -2.26 1.32
C TYR A 41 9.15 -0.86 1.25
N GLU A 42 10.46 -0.74 1.25
CA GLU A 42 11.19 0.51 1.02
C GLU A 42 12.11 0.39 -0.18
N ASP A 43 12.33 1.51 -0.85
CA ASP A 43 13.15 1.60 -2.05
C ASP A 43 14.64 1.71 -1.66
N ALA A 44 15.34 0.58 -1.69
CA ALA A 44 16.76 0.52 -1.33
C ALA A 44 17.65 1.19 -2.39
N ALA A 45 17.29 1.07 -3.67
CA ALA A 45 18.07 1.62 -4.78
C ALA A 45 18.14 3.16 -4.72
N ILE A 46 17.04 3.82 -4.35
CA ILE A 46 17.04 5.28 -4.15
C ILE A 46 17.65 5.65 -2.80
N ARG A 47 17.49 4.81 -1.76
CA ARG A 47 18.11 5.06 -0.46
C ARG A 47 19.63 5.18 -0.55
N GLU A 48 20.27 4.43 -1.44
CA GLU A 48 21.71 4.51 -1.73
C GLU A 48 22.14 5.84 -2.38
N ARG A 49 21.24 6.51 -3.09
CA ARG A 49 21.50 7.81 -3.76
C ARG A 49 21.32 9.01 -2.82
N VAL A 50 20.77 8.78 -1.64
CA VAL A 50 20.52 9.79 -0.61
C VAL A 50 21.60 9.67 0.46
N PRO A 51 22.11 10.78 1.04
CA PRO A 51 23.12 10.73 2.09
C PRO A 51 22.77 9.73 3.21
N ALA A 52 23.76 8.98 3.70
CA ALA A 52 23.53 7.98 4.75
C ALA A 52 22.92 8.61 6.02
N THR A 53 23.26 9.86 6.31
CA THR A 53 22.75 10.69 7.42
C THR A 53 21.29 11.11 7.29
N ALA A 54 20.65 10.80 6.16
CA ALA A 54 19.22 10.97 5.97
C ALA A 54 18.43 9.91 6.74
N ASP A 55 18.29 10.14 8.04
CA ASP A 55 17.34 9.39 8.86
C ASP A 55 15.91 9.86 8.58
N GLY A 56 14.96 8.93 8.53
CA GLY A 56 13.55 9.19 8.27
C GLY A 56 13.00 8.46 7.04
N PRO A 57 11.67 8.26 6.95
CA PRO A 57 11.09 7.59 5.79
C PRO A 57 11.15 8.48 4.56
N TRP A 58 11.40 7.88 3.40
CA TRP A 58 11.39 8.57 2.12
C TRP A 58 10.21 8.09 1.27
N ARG A 59 10.34 6.86 0.76
CA ARG A 59 9.40 6.23 -0.15
C ARG A 59 9.12 4.82 0.34
N PHE A 60 7.85 4.49 0.46
CA PHE A 60 7.44 3.14 0.86
C PHE A 60 6.23 2.69 0.05
N LEU A 61 6.11 1.37 -0.08
CA LEU A 61 4.92 0.68 -0.57
C LEU A 61 4.42 -0.26 0.51
N PHE A 62 3.12 -0.54 0.53
CA PHE A 62 2.57 -1.57 1.38
C PHE A 62 1.44 -2.30 0.69
N ALA A 63 1.21 -3.53 1.16
CA ALA A 63 0.00 -4.28 0.89
C ALA A 63 -0.54 -4.85 2.19
N SER A 64 -1.86 -4.96 2.28
CA SER A 64 -2.55 -5.52 3.44
C SER A 64 -3.70 -6.41 2.99
N ARG A 65 -3.81 -7.60 3.58
CA ARG A 65 -4.98 -8.48 3.45
C ARG A 65 -5.82 -8.36 4.72
N LEU A 66 -7.09 -7.97 4.55
CA LEU A 66 -8.03 -7.76 5.64
C LEU A 66 -9.09 -8.85 5.63
N GLU A 67 -9.14 -9.58 6.73
CA GLU A 67 -10.12 -10.61 6.97
C GLU A 67 -11.17 -10.11 7.97
N ILE A 68 -12.45 -10.25 7.61
CA ILE A 68 -13.57 -9.83 8.44
C ILE A 68 -14.18 -11.05 9.12
N ARG A 69 -14.39 -10.96 10.43
CA ARG A 69 -15.00 -12.00 11.26
C ARG A 69 -16.23 -11.46 12.01
N PRO A 70 -17.38 -12.15 12.02
CA PRO A 70 -17.70 -13.32 11.19
C PRO A 70 -17.71 -12.96 9.69
N HIS A 71 -17.49 -13.96 8.84
CA HIS A 71 -17.45 -13.75 7.40
C HIS A 71 -18.77 -13.15 6.94
N THR A 72 -18.73 -11.90 6.49
CA THR A 72 -19.90 -11.13 6.09
C THR A 72 -19.70 -10.74 4.63
N PRO A 73 -20.62 -11.09 3.72
CA PRO A 73 -20.51 -10.68 2.33
C PRO A 73 -20.31 -9.17 2.20
N PRO A 74 -19.52 -8.69 1.24
CA PRO A 74 -19.26 -7.26 1.08
C PRO A 74 -20.58 -6.57 0.75
N SER A 75 -20.99 -5.62 1.59
CA SER A 75 -22.10 -4.72 1.30
C SER A 75 -21.57 -3.32 1.05
N LYS A 76 -22.30 -2.49 0.30
CA LYS A 76 -21.90 -1.08 0.07
C LYS A 76 -21.60 -0.34 1.38
N SER A 77 -22.39 -0.60 2.43
CA SER A 77 -22.19 -0.01 3.75
C SER A 77 -20.90 -0.49 4.42
N LEU A 78 -20.59 -1.79 4.31
CA LEU A 78 -19.36 -2.37 4.84
C LEU A 78 -18.14 -1.84 4.08
N THR A 79 -18.16 -1.83 2.75
CA THR A 79 -17.08 -1.27 1.91
C THR A 79 -16.80 0.18 2.27
N LYS A 80 -17.85 1.00 2.44
CA LYS A 80 -17.70 2.40 2.86
C LYS A 80 -17.10 2.53 4.26
N LEU A 81 -17.50 1.67 5.20
CA LEU A 81 -16.94 1.64 6.55
C LEU A 81 -15.46 1.26 6.53
N VAL A 82 -15.11 0.18 5.83
CA VAL A 82 -13.72 -0.29 5.67
C VAL A 82 -12.88 0.80 5.00
N GLY A 83 -13.36 1.41 3.92
CA GLY A 83 -12.67 2.51 3.26
C GLY A 83 -12.40 3.70 4.19
N LYS A 84 -13.38 4.09 5.02
CA LYS A 84 -13.21 5.15 6.02
C LYS A 84 -12.17 4.78 7.08
N ARG A 85 -12.19 3.55 7.59
CA ARG A 85 -11.24 3.07 8.61
C ARG A 85 -9.83 2.91 8.05
N ALA A 86 -9.70 2.32 6.86
CA ALA A 86 -8.44 2.20 6.14
C ALA A 86 -7.82 3.58 5.87
N SER A 87 -8.63 4.56 5.43
CA SER A 87 -8.20 5.95 5.27
C SER A 87 -7.65 6.56 6.56
N ALA A 88 -8.34 6.37 7.70
CA ALA A 88 -7.92 6.92 8.99
C ALA A 88 -6.64 6.24 9.51
N GLY A 89 -6.57 4.91 9.40
CA GLY A 89 -5.39 4.14 9.78
C GLY A 89 -4.18 4.47 8.92
N PHE A 90 -4.37 4.62 7.60
CA PHE A 90 -3.29 5.01 6.69
C PHE A 90 -2.75 6.40 7.01
N ARG A 91 -3.62 7.38 7.28
CA ARG A 91 -3.20 8.70 7.76
C ARG A 91 -2.37 8.59 9.03
N SER A 92 -2.83 7.82 10.01
CA SER A 92 -2.11 7.64 11.28
C SER A 92 -0.74 6.97 11.07
N ARG A 93 -0.64 6.03 10.11
CA ARG A 93 0.63 5.40 9.71
C ARG A 93 1.58 6.37 9.01
N LEU A 94 1.07 7.27 8.16
CA LEU A 94 1.88 8.35 7.58
C LEU A 94 2.45 9.24 8.70
N GLU A 95 1.62 9.69 9.62
CA GLU A 95 2.04 10.51 10.77
C GLU A 95 3.07 9.80 11.64
N ALA A 96 2.85 8.52 11.98
CA ALA A 96 3.79 7.70 12.75
C ALA A 96 5.13 7.45 12.04
N ARG A 97 5.15 7.51 10.70
CA ARG A 97 6.40 7.41 9.94
C ARG A 97 7.18 8.71 9.97
N GLY A 98 6.53 9.86 10.19
CA GLY A 98 7.17 11.18 10.17
C GLY A 98 6.64 12.09 9.08
N PHE A 99 5.57 11.70 8.37
CA PHE A 99 4.87 12.62 7.47
C PHE A 99 4.02 13.60 8.29
N SER A 100 4.05 14.87 7.92
CA SER A 100 3.25 15.95 8.51
C SER A 100 2.28 16.52 7.47
N ASP A 101 1.37 17.41 7.91
CA ASP A 101 0.38 18.09 7.06
C ASP A 101 -0.44 17.17 6.14
N VAL A 102 -0.72 15.95 6.62
CA VAL A 102 -1.42 14.91 5.86
C VAL A 102 -2.86 15.33 5.59
N ARG A 103 -3.14 15.66 4.33
CA ARG A 103 -4.45 16.13 3.86
C ARG A 103 -4.95 15.24 2.73
N ARG A 104 -6.20 14.76 2.85
CA ARG A 104 -6.89 14.08 1.76
C ARG A 104 -7.15 15.10 0.65
N VAL A 105 -6.71 14.78 -0.57
CA VAL A 105 -6.81 15.67 -1.74
C VAL A 105 -7.93 15.22 -2.66
N GLU A 106 -7.95 13.94 -3.02
CA GLU A 106 -8.92 13.40 -3.99
C GLU A 106 -9.26 11.95 -3.69
N SER A 107 -10.32 11.48 -4.33
CA SER A 107 -10.78 10.09 -4.30
C SER A 107 -11.33 9.72 -5.66
N ARG A 108 -10.99 8.54 -6.17
CA ARG A 108 -11.49 8.02 -7.45
C ARG A 108 -11.56 6.51 -7.43
N THR A 109 -12.40 5.94 -8.28
CA THR A 109 -12.47 4.49 -8.50
C THR A 109 -11.57 4.09 -9.66
N LEU A 110 -10.86 2.97 -9.54
CA LEU A 110 -9.96 2.44 -10.56
C LEU A 110 -10.22 0.94 -10.74
N ARG A 111 -10.22 0.44 -11.98
CA ARG A 111 -10.20 -0.99 -12.25
C ARG A 111 -8.83 -1.57 -11.91
N VAL A 112 -8.82 -2.70 -11.22
CA VAL A 112 -7.62 -3.43 -10.80
C VAL A 112 -7.78 -4.92 -11.12
N ARG A 113 -6.66 -5.59 -11.38
CA ARG A 113 -6.64 -7.05 -11.46
C ARG A 113 -6.38 -7.62 -10.07
N VAL A 114 -7.12 -8.65 -9.75
CA VAL A 114 -7.04 -9.35 -8.48
C VAL A 114 -6.73 -10.82 -8.77
N GLY A 115 -5.62 -11.31 -8.24
CA GLY A 115 -5.26 -12.72 -8.36
C GLY A 115 -6.26 -13.61 -7.64
N GLY A 116 -6.83 -14.59 -8.35
CA GLY A 116 -7.71 -15.61 -7.80
C GLY A 116 -7.01 -16.36 -6.66
N GLY A 117 -7.58 -16.28 -5.46
CA GLY A 117 -7.17 -17.06 -4.31
C GLY A 117 -7.50 -18.53 -4.54
N GLY A 118 -6.66 -19.21 -5.31
CA GLY A 118 -6.78 -20.64 -5.53
C GLY A 118 -6.38 -21.42 -4.28
N ASP A 119 -7.28 -21.49 -3.31
CA ASP A 119 -7.31 -22.50 -2.25
C ASP A 119 -7.73 -23.85 -2.86
N GLY A 120 -7.13 -24.22 -3.99
CA GLY A 120 -7.43 -25.43 -4.74
C GLY A 120 -6.48 -26.52 -4.29
N GLN A 121 -6.96 -27.38 -3.39
CA GLN A 121 -6.42 -28.72 -3.19
C GLN A 121 -6.27 -29.38 -4.57
N ARG A 122 -5.03 -29.41 -5.08
CA ARG A 122 -4.73 -29.95 -6.41
C ARG A 122 -4.79 -31.46 -6.31
N ASP A 123 -5.91 -32.04 -6.73
CA ASP A 123 -5.92 -33.42 -7.20
C ASP A 123 -4.93 -33.51 -8.37
N ALA A 124 -3.86 -34.26 -8.12
CA ALA A 124 -2.81 -34.49 -9.08
C ALA A 124 -3.35 -35.36 -10.21
N GLY A 125 -3.46 -34.78 -11.40
CA GLY A 125 -3.52 -35.55 -12.63
C GLY A 125 -4.45 -34.97 -13.67
N ARG A 126 -3.98 -33.96 -14.41
CA ARG A 126 -4.13 -33.91 -15.87
C ARG A 126 -3.25 -32.80 -16.44
N ASP A 127 -2.50 -33.15 -17.47
CA ASP A 127 -1.84 -32.22 -18.36
C ASP A 127 -2.88 -31.25 -18.93
N ASP A 128 -2.83 -29.98 -18.55
CA ASP A 128 -3.55 -28.92 -19.23
C ASP A 128 -2.70 -27.65 -19.23
N ASP A 129 -2.26 -27.27 -20.43
CA ASP A 129 -1.44 -26.10 -20.75
C ASP A 129 -2.26 -24.79 -20.68
N THR A 130 -3.23 -24.73 -19.77
CA THR A 130 -3.96 -23.51 -19.47
C THR A 130 -3.20 -22.76 -18.38
N ARG A 131 -2.24 -21.92 -18.78
CA ARG A 131 -1.82 -20.77 -17.95
C ARG A 131 -3.06 -19.89 -17.76
N GLY A 132 -3.85 -20.23 -16.75
CA GLY A 132 -5.07 -19.52 -16.38
C GLY A 132 -4.72 -18.08 -16.03
N ASP A 133 -5.20 -17.17 -16.88
CA ASP A 133 -5.40 -15.76 -16.59
C ASP A 133 -6.60 -15.64 -15.61
N ASP A 134 -6.53 -16.30 -14.46
CA ASP A 134 -7.56 -16.32 -13.40
C ASP A 134 -7.56 -15.01 -12.59
N ALA A 135 -7.18 -13.92 -13.26
CA ALA A 135 -7.18 -12.58 -12.71
C ALA A 135 -8.58 -12.00 -12.89
N THR A 136 -9.33 -11.91 -11.78
CA THR A 136 -10.64 -11.26 -11.77
C THR A 136 -10.47 -9.74 -11.77
N GLU A 137 -11.27 -9.03 -12.55
CA GLU A 137 -11.34 -7.56 -12.47
C GLU A 137 -12.17 -7.13 -11.25
N SER A 138 -11.64 -6.19 -10.46
CA SER A 138 -12.36 -5.56 -9.35
C SER A 138 -12.22 -4.04 -9.41
N GLU A 139 -13.04 -3.33 -8.64
CA GLU A 139 -13.01 -1.88 -8.52
C GLU A 139 -12.38 -1.46 -7.19
N ALA A 140 -11.28 -0.71 -7.28
CA ALA A 140 -10.58 -0.16 -6.12
C ALA A 140 -10.97 1.30 -5.88
N ASP A 141 -11.33 1.62 -4.63
CA ASP A 141 -11.47 3.00 -4.17
C ASP A 141 -10.08 3.55 -3.82
N VAL A 142 -9.56 4.45 -4.67
CA VAL A 142 -8.24 5.06 -4.52
C VAL A 142 -8.38 6.46 -3.94
N ILE A 143 -7.67 6.71 -2.84
CA ILE A 143 -7.62 7.99 -2.13
C ILE A 143 -6.21 8.53 -2.23
N ARG A 144 -6.07 9.81 -2.60
CA ARG A 144 -4.79 10.53 -2.57
C ARG A 144 -4.72 11.45 -1.36
N TYR A 145 -3.53 11.53 -0.78
CA TYR A 145 -3.15 12.49 0.24
C TYR A 145 -1.96 13.30 -0.25
N ALA A 146 -1.95 14.58 0.10
CA ALA A 146 -0.74 15.39 0.10
C ALA A 146 -0.20 15.41 1.53
N ALA A 147 1.10 15.37 1.67
CA ALA A 147 1.80 15.44 2.95
C ALA A 147 3.12 16.17 2.77
N THR A 148 3.78 16.44 3.89
CA THR A 148 5.15 16.92 3.97
C THR A 148 5.98 15.87 4.70
N VAL A 149 7.26 15.74 4.37
CA VAL A 149 8.20 14.91 5.14
C VAL A 149 9.54 15.62 5.19
N GLU A 150 10.20 15.54 6.35
CA GLU A 150 11.55 16.05 6.51
C GLU A 150 12.54 14.89 6.41
N LEU A 151 13.59 15.08 5.63
CA LEU A 151 14.69 14.12 5.51
C LEU A 151 16.02 14.85 5.61
N ALA A 152 16.82 14.52 6.62
CA ALA A 152 18.10 15.17 6.88
C ALA A 152 18.01 16.72 6.98
N GLY A 153 16.91 17.25 7.52
CA GLY A 153 16.66 18.70 7.57
C GLY A 153 16.19 19.33 6.24
N VAL A 154 15.95 18.53 5.20
CA VAL A 154 15.36 18.97 3.93
C VAL A 154 13.86 18.66 3.94
N GLU A 155 13.05 19.69 3.75
CA GLU A 155 11.59 19.57 3.68
C GLU A 155 11.17 19.15 2.26
N LEU A 156 10.36 18.11 2.17
CA LEU A 156 9.84 17.55 0.92
C LEU A 156 8.32 17.58 0.94
N ALA A 157 7.70 18.05 -0.14
CA ALA A 157 6.30 17.74 -0.36
C ALA A 157 6.21 16.29 -0.87
N ALA A 158 5.21 15.55 -0.40
CA ALA A 158 4.98 14.15 -0.73
C ALA A 158 3.54 13.91 -1.14
N ASP A 159 3.35 12.93 -2.03
CA ASP A 159 2.05 12.36 -2.34
C ASP A 159 1.97 10.95 -1.75
N ALA A 160 0.79 10.60 -1.25
CA ALA A 160 0.51 9.26 -0.77
C ALA A 160 -0.82 8.76 -1.35
N TYR A 161 -0.91 7.46 -1.63
CA TYR A 161 -2.12 6.85 -2.13
C TYR A 161 -2.48 5.63 -1.29
N LEU A 162 -3.78 5.45 -1.11
CA LEU A 162 -4.40 4.26 -0.52
C LEU A 162 -5.46 3.76 -1.49
N ALA A 163 -5.37 2.51 -1.90
CA ALA A 163 -6.40 1.81 -2.64
C ALA A 163 -7.05 0.75 -1.75
N VAL A 164 -8.37 0.69 -1.79
CA VAL A 164 -9.20 -0.28 -1.07
C VAL A 164 -9.96 -1.11 -2.09
N THR A 165 -9.65 -2.41 -2.16
CA THR A 165 -10.19 -3.31 -3.17
C THR A 165 -10.98 -4.44 -2.49
N PRO A 166 -12.29 -4.58 -2.72
CA PRO A 166 -13.05 -5.75 -2.29
C PRO A 166 -12.70 -6.98 -3.14
N VAL A 167 -12.49 -8.13 -2.49
CA VAL A 167 -12.11 -9.40 -3.13
C VAL A 167 -12.77 -10.55 -2.40
N ASP A 168 -13.69 -11.28 -3.04
CA ASP A 168 -14.27 -12.53 -2.54
C ASP A 168 -14.77 -12.55 -1.08
N GLY A 169 -15.31 -11.44 -0.57
CA GLY A 169 -15.75 -11.35 0.84
C GLY A 169 -14.76 -10.67 1.78
N GLU A 170 -13.54 -10.43 1.31
CA GLU A 170 -12.45 -9.78 2.01
C GLU A 170 -12.11 -8.41 1.39
N PHE A 171 -11.11 -7.74 1.98
CA PHE A 171 -10.57 -6.49 1.45
C PHE A 171 -9.05 -6.57 1.32
N ARG A 172 -8.54 -6.04 0.21
CA ARG A 172 -7.11 -5.82 -0.01
C ARG A 172 -6.84 -4.32 0.02
N LEU A 173 -5.86 -3.91 0.81
CA LEU A 173 -5.34 -2.55 0.80
C LEU A 173 -3.99 -2.53 0.12
N THR A 174 -3.77 -1.54 -0.74
CA THR A 174 -2.44 -1.25 -1.29
C THR A 174 -2.19 0.22 -1.28
N GLY A 175 -0.95 0.63 -1.11
CA GLY A 175 -0.63 2.03 -1.16
C GLY A 175 0.82 2.30 -0.90
N GLY A 176 1.11 3.56 -0.61
CA GLY A 176 2.46 4.03 -0.36
C GLY A 176 2.52 5.53 -0.34
N ALA A 177 3.71 6.05 -0.06
CA ALA A 177 4.03 7.46 -0.17
C ALA A 177 5.35 7.63 -0.90
N TYR A 178 5.49 8.76 -1.59
CA TYR A 178 6.71 9.14 -2.27
C TYR A 178 6.87 10.67 -2.26
N PRO A 179 8.11 11.18 -2.20
CA PRO A 179 8.36 12.62 -2.31
C PRO A 179 8.11 13.09 -3.73
N ARG A 180 7.51 14.28 -3.84
CA ARG A 180 7.15 14.95 -5.07
C ARG A 180 8.18 16.01 -5.47
N GLU A 181 8.65 16.79 -4.51
CA GLU A 181 9.59 17.90 -4.74
C GLU A 181 10.22 18.37 -3.42
N VAL A 182 11.40 18.96 -3.50
CA VAL A 182 12.02 19.67 -2.38
C VAL A 182 11.32 21.02 -2.17
N ARG A 183 10.84 21.29 -0.96
CA ARG A 183 10.18 22.54 -0.56
C ARG A 183 11.09 23.48 0.19
N GLY A 184 11.97 22.95 1.03
CA GLY A 184 12.87 23.73 1.88
C GLY A 184 14.16 22.97 2.17
N GLY A 185 15.24 23.71 2.44
CA GLY A 185 16.57 23.15 2.65
C GLY A 185 17.54 23.44 1.50
N ASP A 186 18.80 23.59 1.86
CA ASP A 186 19.91 23.90 0.97
C ASP A 186 21.10 22.95 1.18
N GLY A 187 22.16 23.16 0.42
CA GLY A 187 23.36 22.32 0.46
C GLY A 187 23.27 21.05 -0.39
N GLU A 188 24.27 20.18 -0.20
CA GLU A 188 24.51 18.98 -1.00
C GLU A 188 23.35 17.98 -0.90
N THR A 189 22.79 17.78 0.29
CA THR A 189 21.64 16.90 0.49
C THR A 189 20.45 17.36 -0.35
N ALA A 190 20.06 18.63 -0.25
CA ALA A 190 18.93 19.14 -1.03
C ALA A 190 19.16 19.03 -2.54
N ALA A 191 20.40 19.19 -3.03
CA ALA A 191 20.74 18.99 -4.43
C ALA A 191 20.60 17.51 -4.86
N ALA A 192 21.16 16.58 -4.08
CA ALA A 192 21.04 15.14 -4.33
C ALA A 192 19.56 14.68 -4.31
N LEU A 193 18.76 15.21 -3.39
CA LEU A 193 17.33 14.90 -3.32
C LEU A 193 16.56 15.42 -4.54
N ARG A 194 16.87 16.63 -5.04
CA ARG A 194 16.26 17.15 -6.27
C ARG A 194 16.59 16.28 -7.49
N GLU A 195 17.80 15.71 -7.54
CA GLU A 195 18.22 14.82 -8.63
C GLU A 195 17.60 13.41 -8.51
N ALA A 196 17.39 12.94 -7.28
CA ALA A 196 16.82 11.61 -7.02
C ALA A 196 15.29 11.57 -7.16
N ILE A 197 14.60 12.70 -6.93
CA ILE A 197 13.13 12.78 -6.98
C ILE A 197 12.64 12.73 -8.44
N ASP A 198 11.91 11.67 -8.76
CA ASP A 198 11.22 11.45 -10.03
C ASP A 198 9.76 11.10 -9.75
N PRO A 199 8.89 12.11 -9.56
CA PRO A 199 7.52 11.90 -9.09
C PRO A 199 6.66 11.16 -10.11
N GLU A 200 6.91 11.34 -11.41
CA GLU A 200 6.26 10.60 -12.48
C GLU A 200 6.57 9.11 -12.38
N ARG A 201 7.86 8.74 -12.33
CA ARG A 201 8.27 7.34 -12.17
C ARG A 201 7.75 6.73 -10.88
N PHE A 202 7.84 7.47 -9.77
CA PHE A 202 7.40 6.96 -8.47
C PHE A 202 5.90 6.64 -8.46
N ARG A 203 5.11 7.52 -9.08
CA ARG A 203 3.68 7.34 -9.26
C ARG A 203 3.38 6.16 -10.16
N GLU A 204 4.07 6.02 -11.30
CA GLU A 204 3.85 4.91 -12.23
C GLU A 204 4.10 3.55 -11.57
N GLU A 205 5.20 3.43 -10.82
CA GLU A 205 5.52 2.22 -10.06
C GLU A 205 4.47 1.92 -8.98
N LEU A 206 4.02 2.93 -8.21
CA LEU A 206 2.96 2.77 -7.21
C LEU A 206 1.64 2.33 -7.86
N PHE A 207 1.26 2.93 -8.99
CA PHE A 207 0.04 2.56 -9.70
C PHE A 207 0.13 1.20 -10.40
N ARG A 208 1.33 0.73 -10.74
CA ARG A 208 1.55 -0.67 -11.18
C ARG A 208 1.22 -1.64 -10.05
N VAL A 209 1.64 -1.33 -8.82
CA VAL A 209 1.35 -2.13 -7.63
C VAL A 209 -0.15 -2.14 -7.31
N ILE A 210 -0.78 -0.97 -7.27
CA ILE A 210 -2.23 -0.85 -7.02
C ILE A 210 -3.06 -1.66 -8.04
N ARG A 211 -2.63 -1.70 -9.31
CA ARG A 211 -3.34 -2.41 -10.37
C ARG A 211 -3.08 -3.92 -10.41
N GLY A 212 -2.05 -4.41 -9.74
CA GLY A 212 -1.58 -5.78 -9.84
C GLY A 212 -1.60 -6.55 -8.53
N VAL A 213 -2.45 -6.16 -7.57
CA VAL A 213 -2.43 -6.82 -6.26
C VAL A 213 -3.09 -8.19 -6.28
N GLY A 214 -2.32 -9.20 -5.84
CA GLY A 214 -2.63 -10.62 -5.92
C GLY A 214 -2.75 -11.29 -4.57
#